data_AF-A0A937MQB8-F1
#
_entry.id   AF-A0A937MQB8-F1
#
_cell.length_a   1.000
_cell.length_b   1.000
_cell.length_c   1.000
_cell.angle_alpha   90.00
_cell.angle_beta   90.00
_cell.angle_gamma   90.00
#
_symmetry.space_group_name_H-M   'P 1'
#
loop_
_entity.id
_entity.type
_entity.pdbx_description
1 polymer ?
#
loop_
_entity_poly.entity_id
_entity_poly.type
_entity_poly.pdbx_seq_one_letter_code
_entity_poly.pdbx_strand_id
1 'polypeptide(L)'
;MSKDSNPQHDEVQKKHELEQHEVKQVLDFLKRYGKLIGAGIIAAAVAVLASRGIAANKAAKIAEAEQMLLSAQTPQQLAEVVDNYKSTPTAPTALLNLAKTLFNEGETAQAREQYERFIDDYKKSDDLPIAVFGLAYCTEAEGRFDEAAD
;
A
#
# COMPACT_ATOMS: atom_id res chain seq x y z
N MET A 1 -28.16 -16.52 74.92
CA MET A 1 -29.08 -16.97 73.86
C MET A 1 -28.30 -17.02 72.56
N SER A 2 -27.89 -18.22 72.17
CA SER A 2 -27.15 -18.49 70.94
C SER A 2 -28.10 -18.33 69.75
N LYS A 3 -27.78 -17.45 68.80
CA LYS A 3 -28.49 -17.39 67.51
C LYS A 3 -28.04 -18.60 66.70
N ASP A 4 -28.95 -19.55 66.48
CA ASP A 4 -28.86 -20.50 65.38
C ASP A 4 -28.82 -19.70 64.08
N SER A 5 -27.63 -19.52 63.52
CA SER A 5 -27.42 -18.99 62.18
C SER A 5 -27.70 -20.10 61.17
N ASN A 6 -28.83 -20.00 60.48
CA ASN A 6 -29.23 -20.93 59.43
C ASN A 6 -28.18 -20.93 58.31
N PRO A 7 -27.46 -22.06 58.07
CA PRO A 7 -26.33 -22.11 57.14
C PRO A 7 -26.69 -21.67 55.72
N GLN A 8 -27.93 -21.92 55.29
CA GLN A 8 -28.38 -21.50 53.96
C GLN A 8 -28.60 -19.99 53.83
N HIS A 9 -28.94 -19.30 54.92
CA HIS A 9 -29.14 -17.84 54.89
C HIS A 9 -27.79 -17.12 54.80
N ASP A 10 -26.77 -17.60 55.51
CA ASP A 10 -25.44 -17.00 55.50
C ASP A 10 -24.71 -17.21 54.16
N GLU A 11 -24.90 -18.37 53.50
CA GLU A 11 -24.32 -18.62 52.17
C GLU A 11 -24.94 -17.75 51.07
N VAL A 12 -26.27 -17.55 51.10
CA VAL A 12 -26.97 -16.68 50.14
C VAL A 12 -26.54 -15.22 50.31
N GLN A 13 -26.37 -14.78 51.55
CA GLN A 13 -25.92 -13.43 51.87
C GLN A 13 -24.47 -13.19 51.42
N LYS A 14 -23.59 -14.17 51.65
CA LYS A 14 -22.19 -14.12 51.22
C LYS A 14 -22.04 -14.13 49.69
N LYS A 15 -22.88 -14.88 48.97
CA LYS A 15 -22.93 -14.84 47.50
C LYS A 15 -23.39 -13.48 46.98
N HIS A 16 -24.45 -12.91 47.56
CA HIS A 16 -24.91 -11.58 47.17
C HIS A 16 -23.88 -10.48 47.48
N GLU A 17 -23.18 -10.55 48.60
CA GLU A 17 -22.09 -9.61 48.92
C GLU A 17 -20.91 -9.71 47.94
N LEU A 18 -20.57 -10.94 47.52
CA LEU A 18 -19.54 -11.18 46.52
C LEU A 18 -19.96 -10.62 45.15
N GLU A 19 -21.19 -10.89 44.70
CA GLU A 19 -21.74 -10.33 43.46
C GLU A 19 -21.75 -8.80 43.50
N GLN A 20 -22.17 -8.19 44.61
CA GLN A 20 -22.16 -6.74 44.76
C GLN A 20 -20.74 -6.16 44.74
N HIS A 21 -19.77 -6.87 45.33
CA HIS A 21 -18.38 -6.46 45.34
C HIS A 21 -17.73 -6.57 43.95
N GLU A 22 -17.96 -7.67 43.23
CA GLU A 22 -17.50 -7.85 41.85
C GLU A 22 -18.13 -6.82 40.91
N VAL A 23 -19.44 -6.57 41.03
CA VAL A 23 -20.13 -5.53 40.25
C VAL A 23 -19.55 -4.14 40.53
N LYS A 24 -19.26 -3.80 41.80
CA LYS A 24 -18.61 -2.53 42.15
C LYS A 24 -17.21 -2.41 41.57
N GLN A 25 -16.39 -3.47 41.66
CA GLN A 25 -15.05 -3.46 41.08
C GLN A 25 -15.07 -3.30 39.56
N VAL A 26 -15.98 -3.97 38.86
CA VAL A 26 -16.15 -3.82 37.40
C VAL A 26 -16.64 -2.43 37.04
N LEU A 27 -17.59 -1.87 37.80
CA LEU A 27 -18.08 -0.51 37.59
C LEU A 27 -17.00 0.55 37.83
N ASP A 28 -16.17 0.37 38.87
CA ASP A 28 -15.05 1.28 39.15
C ASP A 28 -13.95 1.17 38.10
N PHE A 29 -13.67 -0.05 37.61
CA PHE A 29 -12.75 -0.27 36.49
C PHE A 29 -13.25 0.42 35.21
N LEU A 30 -14.54 0.27 34.86
CA LEU A 30 -15.15 0.92 33.71
C LEU A 30 -15.20 2.45 33.86
N LYS A 31 -15.47 2.98 35.05
CA LYS A 31 -15.41 4.43 35.31
C LYS A 31 -13.97 4.97 35.19
N ARG A 32 -12.99 4.21 35.67
CA ARG A 32 -11.58 4.61 35.68
C ARG A 32 -10.93 4.55 34.30
N TYR A 33 -11.24 3.52 33.51
CA TYR A 33 -10.59 3.27 32.21
C TYR A 33 -11.51 3.45 31.00
N GLY A 34 -12.81 3.67 31.20
CA GLY A 34 -13.81 3.72 30.11
C GLY A 34 -13.48 4.75 29.02
N LYS A 35 -12.89 5.90 29.39
CA LYS A 35 -12.44 6.90 28.41
C LYS A 35 -11.27 6.39 27.54
N LEU A 36 -10.33 5.65 28.12
CA LEU A 36 -9.18 5.09 27.39
C LEU A 36 -9.56 3.86 26.57
N ILE A 37 -10.38 2.96 27.13
CA ILE A 37 -10.91 1.79 26.43
C ILE A 37 -11.77 2.25 25.24
N GLY A 38 -12.67 3.21 25.45
CA GLY A 38 -13.49 3.79 24.39
C GLY A 38 -12.64 4.46 23.30
N ALA A 39 -11.64 5.26 23.68
CA ALA A 39 -10.71 5.87 22.72
C ALA A 39 -9.93 4.81 21.92
N GLY A 40 -9.48 3.72 22.55
CA GLY A 40 -8.79 2.62 21.89
C GLY A 40 -9.68 1.89 20.87
N ILE A 41 -10.94 1.62 21.22
CA ILE A 41 -11.92 0.99 20.30
C ILE A 41 -12.19 1.90 19.11
N ILE A 42 -12.38 3.21 19.32
CA ILE A 42 -12.61 4.17 18.24
C ILE A 42 -11.38 4.24 17.32
N ALA A 43 -10.17 4.30 17.87
CA ALA A 43 -8.94 4.32 17.09
C ALA A 43 -8.78 3.04 16.25
N ALA A 44 -9.08 1.86 16.83
CA ALA A 44 -9.07 0.60 16.11
C ALA A 44 -10.12 0.56 14.99
N ALA A 45 -11.34 1.05 15.24
CA ALA A 45 -12.39 1.13 14.22
C ALA A 45 -11.99 2.06 13.06
N VAL A 46 -11.42 3.23 13.34
CA VAL A 46 -10.93 4.16 12.31
C VAL A 46 -9.81 3.54 11.49
N ALA A 47 -8.85 2.84 12.11
CA ALA A 47 -7.78 2.15 11.40
C ALA A 47 -8.31 1.04 10.47
N VAL A 48 -9.32 0.28 10.92
CA VAL A 48 -9.98 -0.75 10.10
C VAL A 48 -10.73 -0.11 8.93
N LEU A 49 -11.48 0.97 9.14
CA LEU A 49 -12.20 1.67 8.07
C LEU A 49 -11.24 2.29 7.05
N ALA A 50 -10.17 2.93 7.52
CA ALA A 50 -9.13 3.51 6.66
C ALA A 50 -8.43 2.44 5.82
N SER A 51 -8.06 1.30 6.41
CA SER A 51 -7.38 0.21 5.67
C SER A 51 -8.26 -0.38 4.57
N ARG A 52 -9.57 -0.57 4.82
CA ARG A 52 -10.51 -1.03 3.79
C ARG A 52 -10.75 0.01 2.69
N GLY A 53 -10.84 1.29 3.05
CA GLY A 53 -10.95 2.38 2.08
C GLY A 53 -9.73 2.46 1.16
N ILE A 54 -8.52 2.34 1.71
CA ILE A 54 -7.27 2.38 0.93
C ILE A 54 -7.17 1.16 0.00
N ALA A 55 -7.53 -0.04 0.46
CA ALA A 55 -7.47 -1.25 -0.36
C ALA A 55 -8.44 -1.19 -1.56
N ALA A 56 -9.67 -0.70 -1.33
CA ALA A 56 -10.66 -0.54 -2.40
C ALA A 56 -10.22 0.51 -3.44
N ASN A 57 -9.69 1.65 -2.98
CA ASN A 57 -9.21 2.70 -3.87
C ASN A 57 -7.96 2.27 -4.66
N LYS A 58 -7.08 1.46 -4.06
CA LYS A 58 -5.89 0.92 -4.72
C LYS A 58 -6.26 -0.02 -5.86
N ALA A 59 -7.20 -0.94 -5.65
CA ALA A 59 -7.63 -1.88 -6.69
C ALA A 59 -8.23 -1.16 -7.90
N ALA A 60 -9.09 -0.16 -7.67
CA ALA A 60 -9.65 0.67 -8.73
C ALA A 60 -8.55 1.41 -9.51
N LYS A 61 -7.59 2.02 -8.80
CA LYS A 61 -6.48 2.73 -9.43
C LYS A 61 -5.55 1.82 -10.24
N ILE A 62 -5.35 0.56 -9.82
CA ILE A 62 -4.60 -0.43 -10.59
C ILE A 62 -5.34 -0.81 -11.87
N ALA A 63 -6.65 -1.08 -11.77
CA ALA A 63 -7.46 -1.44 -12.94
C ALA A 63 -7.51 -0.29 -13.97
N GLU A 64 -7.63 0.95 -13.50
CA GLU A 64 -7.58 2.14 -14.36
C GLU A 64 -6.20 2.28 -15.03
N ALA A 65 -5.11 2.10 -14.28
CA ALA A 65 -3.75 2.14 -14.81
C ALA A 65 -3.54 1.10 -15.92
N GLU A 66 -4.02 -0.13 -15.72
CA GLU A 66 -3.93 -1.21 -16.71
C GLU A 66 -4.71 -0.87 -17.99
N GLN A 67 -5.93 -0.35 -17.86
CA GLN A 67 -6.72 0.08 -19.01
C GLN A 67 -6.02 1.20 -19.79
N MET A 68 -5.51 2.20 -19.09
CA MET A 68 -4.75 3.29 -19.71
C MET A 68 -3.51 2.75 -20.42
N LEU A 69 -2.75 1.85 -19.79
CA LEU A 69 -1.59 1.21 -20.42
C LEU A 69 -1.95 0.43 -21.68
N LEU A 70 -3.06 -0.33 -21.67
CA LEU A 70 -3.52 -1.09 -22.83
C LEU A 70 -3.94 -0.17 -23.99
N SER A 71 -4.45 1.01 -23.69
CA SER A 71 -4.84 2.01 -24.70
C SER A 71 -3.68 2.91 -25.17
N ALA A 72 -2.57 2.93 -24.44
CA ALA A 72 -1.45 3.81 -24.73
C ALA A 72 -0.65 3.32 -25.95
N GLN A 73 -0.58 4.16 -26.98
CA GLN A 73 0.11 3.87 -28.25
C GLN A 73 1.26 4.83 -28.53
N THR A 74 1.27 6.01 -27.88
CA THR A 74 2.30 7.03 -28.10
C THR A 74 3.18 7.19 -26.86
N PRO A 75 4.42 7.70 -27.02
CA PRO A 75 5.27 8.05 -25.88
C PRO A 75 4.57 8.97 -24.88
N GLN A 76 3.77 9.93 -25.35
CA GLN A 76 3.09 10.88 -24.47
C GLN A 76 2.03 10.18 -23.60
N GLN A 77 1.27 9.25 -24.18
CA GLN A 77 0.28 8.46 -23.42
C GLN A 77 0.96 7.53 -22.41
N LEU A 78 2.08 6.93 -22.79
CA LEU A 78 2.85 6.08 -21.88
C LEU A 78 3.46 6.89 -20.72
N ALA A 79 3.98 8.08 -21.00
CA ALA A 79 4.47 9.01 -19.97
C ALA A 79 3.35 9.42 -19.00
N GLU A 80 2.15 9.70 -19.53
CA GLU A 80 0.98 10.00 -18.70
C GLU A 80 0.64 8.83 -17.76
N VAL A 81 0.74 7.58 -18.23
CA VAL A 81 0.53 6.40 -17.38
C VAL A 81 1.58 6.34 -16.26
N VAL A 82 2.85 6.57 -16.58
CA VAL A 82 3.94 6.55 -15.59
C VAL A 82 3.70 7.61 -14.51
N ASP A 83 3.36 8.84 -14.90
CA ASP A 83 3.26 9.97 -13.97
C ASP A 83 2.01 9.90 -13.09
N ASN A 84 0.87 9.51 -13.66
CA ASN A 84 -0.41 9.44 -12.94
C ASN A 84 -0.52 8.18 -12.05
N TYR A 85 0.16 7.09 -12.44
CA TYR A 85 0.05 5.79 -11.80
C TYR A 85 1.37 5.27 -11.19
N LYS A 86 2.35 6.13 -10.91
CA LYS A 86 3.64 5.80 -10.26
C LYS A 86 3.63 4.91 -8.99
N SER A 87 2.47 4.74 -8.36
CA SER A 87 2.28 3.93 -7.14
C SER A 87 1.65 2.55 -7.41
N THR A 88 1.29 2.27 -8.66
CA THR A 88 0.72 0.99 -9.09
C THR A 88 1.81 0.09 -9.66
N PRO A 89 1.59 -1.24 -9.69
CA PRO A 89 2.51 -2.17 -10.37
C PRO A 89 2.63 -1.94 -11.88
N THR A 90 1.75 -1.13 -12.48
CA THR A 90 1.72 -0.85 -13.92
C THR A 90 2.81 0.14 -14.36
N ALA A 91 3.23 1.04 -13.46
CA ALA A 91 4.20 2.09 -13.76
C ALA A 91 5.54 1.58 -14.32
N PRO A 92 6.21 0.54 -13.78
CA PRO A 92 7.43 0.01 -14.37
C PRO A 92 7.21 -0.47 -15.81
N THR A 93 6.16 -1.24 -16.08
CA THR A 93 5.85 -1.73 -17.42
C THR A 93 5.59 -0.58 -18.39
N ALA A 94 4.85 0.45 -17.96
CA ALA A 94 4.62 1.65 -18.76
C ALA A 94 5.92 2.39 -19.09
N LEU A 95 6.85 2.51 -18.12
CA LEU A 95 8.13 3.16 -18.32
C LEU A 95 9.04 2.39 -19.29
N LEU A 96 9.05 1.05 -19.22
CA LEU A 96 9.76 0.22 -20.19
C LEU A 96 9.19 0.36 -21.61
N ASN A 97 7.87 0.35 -21.72
CA ASN A 97 7.20 0.56 -23.00
C ASN A 97 7.50 1.95 -23.55
N LEU A 98 7.52 2.98 -22.71
CA LEU A 98 7.92 4.33 -23.09
C LEU A 98 9.34 4.35 -23.67
N ALA A 99 10.30 3.82 -22.93
CA ALA A 99 11.70 3.76 -23.35
C ALA A 99 11.85 3.00 -24.69
N LYS A 100 11.18 1.85 -24.81
CA LYS A 100 11.20 1.05 -26.03
C LYS A 100 10.57 1.78 -27.22
N THR A 101 9.45 2.47 -27.02
CA THR A 101 8.78 3.21 -28.09
C THR A 101 9.64 4.37 -28.57
N LEU A 102 10.22 5.14 -27.65
CA LEU A 102 11.17 6.22 -27.98
C LEU A 102 12.36 5.70 -28.80
N PHE A 103 12.92 4.54 -28.41
CA PHE A 103 14.01 3.93 -29.16
C PHE A 103 13.58 3.56 -30.58
N ASN A 104 12.39 2.97 -30.74
CA ASN A 104 11.85 2.59 -32.05
C ASN A 104 11.52 3.81 -32.94
N GLU A 105 11.22 4.95 -32.34
CA GLU A 105 11.00 6.22 -33.03
C GLU A 105 12.32 6.92 -33.43
N GLY A 106 13.47 6.37 -33.03
CA GLY A 106 14.79 6.94 -33.29
C GLY A 106 15.24 7.98 -32.25
N GLU A 107 14.42 8.23 -31.23
CA GLU A 107 14.72 9.14 -30.12
C GLU A 107 15.64 8.45 -29.09
N THR A 108 16.81 7.99 -29.55
CA THR A 108 17.72 7.14 -28.77
C THR A 108 18.15 7.78 -27.45
N ALA A 109 18.47 9.07 -27.45
CA ALA A 109 18.88 9.78 -26.24
C ALA A 109 17.76 9.82 -25.18
N GLN A 110 16.51 10.04 -25.61
CA GLN A 110 15.35 10.04 -24.71
C GLN A 110 15.05 8.63 -24.20
N ALA A 111 15.15 7.62 -25.06
CA ALA A 111 15.00 6.22 -24.67
C ALA A 111 16.01 5.82 -23.59
N ARG A 112 17.27 6.23 -23.76
CA ARG A 112 18.35 6.01 -22.80
C ARG A 112 17.99 6.55 -21.41
N GLU A 113 17.56 7.80 -21.35
CA GLU A 113 17.14 8.45 -20.10
C GLU A 113 16.01 7.66 -19.40
N GLN A 114 15.03 7.17 -20.16
CA GLN A 114 13.92 6.41 -19.57
C GLN A 114 14.36 5.01 -19.10
N TYR A 115 15.31 4.36 -19.77
CA TYR A 115 15.90 3.09 -19.28
C TYR A 115 16.74 3.30 -18.03
N GLU A 116 17.55 4.36 -17.96
CA GLU A 116 18.32 4.73 -16.77
C GLU A 116 17.38 5.01 -15.59
N ARG A 117 16.33 5.81 -15.81
CA ARG A 117 15.28 6.06 -14.82
C ARG A 117 14.66 4.75 -14.33
N PHE A 118 14.36 3.80 -15.22
CA PHE A 118 13.82 2.51 -14.80
C PHE A 118 14.78 1.77 -13.87
N ILE A 119 16.07 1.71 -14.23
CA ILE A 119 17.10 1.03 -13.44
C ILE A 119 17.23 1.66 -12.05
N ASP A 120 17.08 2.98 -11.95
CA ASP A 120 17.14 3.69 -10.68
C ASP A 120 15.88 3.54 -9.83
N ASP A 121 14.70 3.71 -10.43
CA ASP A 121 13.43 3.69 -9.71
C ASP A 121 12.97 2.27 -9.36
N TYR A 122 13.32 1.27 -10.17
CA TYR A 122 12.78 -0.10 -10.11
C TYR A 122 13.85 -1.20 -9.97
N LYS A 123 14.84 -0.99 -9.08
CA LYS A 123 15.98 -1.91 -8.80
C LYS A 123 15.62 -3.34 -8.41
N LYS A 124 14.36 -3.61 -8.05
CA LYS A 124 13.86 -4.94 -7.64
C LYS A 124 12.79 -5.49 -8.59
N SER A 125 12.56 -4.84 -9.73
CA SER A 125 11.62 -5.33 -10.72
C SER A 125 12.19 -6.56 -11.42
N ASP A 126 11.31 -7.52 -11.73
CA ASP A 126 11.66 -8.68 -12.56
C ASP A 126 12.04 -8.27 -13.98
N ASP A 127 11.63 -7.07 -14.41
CA ASP A 127 11.95 -6.51 -15.73
C ASP A 127 13.28 -5.71 -15.75
N LEU A 128 14.01 -5.64 -14.63
CA LEU A 128 15.30 -4.93 -14.58
C LEU A 128 16.29 -5.39 -15.67
N PRO A 129 16.46 -6.69 -15.97
CA PRO A 129 17.32 -7.13 -17.07
C PRO A 129 16.90 -6.57 -18.43
N ILE A 130 15.61 -6.34 -18.66
CA ILE A 130 15.08 -5.78 -19.90
C ILE A 130 15.51 -4.31 -20.04
N ALA A 131 15.43 -3.54 -18.94
CA ALA A 131 15.88 -2.14 -18.95
C ALA A 131 17.39 -2.02 -19.20
N VAL A 132 18.19 -2.86 -18.54
CA VAL A 132 19.66 -2.90 -18.73
C VAL A 132 20.00 -3.23 -20.18
N PHE A 133 19.30 -4.18 -20.79
CA PHE A 133 19.53 -4.54 -22.19
C PHE A 133 19.11 -3.43 -23.15
N GLY A 134 17.99 -2.76 -22.89
CA GLY A 134 17.55 -1.58 -23.65
C GLY A 134 18.55 -0.43 -23.59
N LEU A 135 19.10 -0.16 -22.41
CA LEU A 135 20.16 0.84 -22.22
C LEU A 135 21.43 0.52 -23.03
N ALA A 136 21.82 -0.76 -23.07
CA ALA A 136 22.95 -1.20 -23.88
C ALA A 136 22.73 -0.94 -25.37
N TYR A 137 21.52 -1.24 -25.90
CA TYR A 137 21.17 -0.91 -27.28
C TYR A 137 21.19 0.59 -27.58
N CYS A 138 20.71 1.42 -26.64
CA CYS A 138 20.78 2.87 -26.81
C CYS A 138 22.23 3.34 -26.93
N THR A 139 23.11 2.83 -26.06
CA THR A 139 24.54 3.17 -26.06
C THR A 139 25.25 2.71 -27.33
N GLU A 140 24.93 1.52 -27.85
CA GLU A 140 25.47 1.02 -29.11
C GLU A 140 25.02 1.89 -30.30
N ALA A 141 23.73 2.26 -30.32
CA ALA A 141 23.21 3.12 -31.37
C ALA A 141 23.88 4.50 -31.36
N GLU A 142 24.05 5.12 -30.18
CA GLU A 142 24.78 6.39 -30.03
C GLU A 142 26.21 6.32 -30.55
N GLY A 143 26.99 5.30 -30.16
CA GLY A 143 28.36 5.13 -30.63
C GLY A 143 28.46 4.97 -32.16
N ARG A 144 27.50 4.26 -32.77
CA ARG A 144 27.43 4.12 -34.23
C ARG A 144 27.07 5.42 -34.96
N PHE A 145 26.32 6.31 -34.32
CA PHE A 145 26.01 7.62 -34.89
C PHE A 145 27.20 8.57 -34.80
N ASP A 146 27.95 8.54 -33.70
CA ASP A 146 29.19 9.31 -33.54
C ASP A 146 30.21 8.90 -34.62
N GLU A 147 30.41 7.59 -34.85
CA GLU A 147 31.29 7.07 -35.90
C GLU A 147 30.83 7.44 -37.34
N ALA A 148 29.53 7.67 -37.56
CA ALA A 148 28.99 8.03 -38.87
C ALA A 148 29.03 9.54 -39.17
N ALA A 149 29.29 10.37 -38.16
CA ALA A 149 29.33 11.82 -38.28
C ALA A 149 30.74 12.39 -38.56
N ASP A 150 31.77 11.56 -38.44
CA ASP A 150 33.18 11.85 -38.79
C ASP A 150 33.51 11.47 -40.25
#